data_AF-A0A9N8P527-F1
#
_entry.id   AF-A0A9N8P527-F1
#
_cell.length_a   1.000
_cell.length_b   1.000
_cell.length_c   1.000
_cell.angle_alpha   90.00
_cell.angle_beta   90.00
_cell.angle_gamma   90.00
#
_symmetry.space_group_name_H-M   'P 1'
#
loop_
_entity.id
_entity.type
_entity.pdbx_description
1 polymer ?
#
loop_
_entity_poly.entity_id
_entity_poly.type
_entity_poly.pdbx_seq_one_letter_code
_entity_poly.pdbx_strand_id
1 'polypeptide(L)'
;MTLINFCAQATAGNQFESKPDQHEFMHSYFFFLRLNVKFFTAMLEVYYVDLEKHLQEHAKTSSLVDKLTDLARHVLPALRLYSTWLLSNAHIVAARVGDEPFQTAMDHFWHTYTKTLSIMAFNFSFRELEEVPYQLEEDVDAFGLKPLNSDRSRKVWMDDSTGQTKAKYNDEGINRLDTNQEMLGRVRELLFDALLLAVDKVCTHNCDISFVLG
;
A
#
# COMPACT_ATOMS: atom_id res chain seq x y z
N MET A 1 -1.76 -0.57 -14.47
CA MET A 1 -1.63 -2.02 -14.18
C MET A 1 -2.25 -2.40 -12.84
N THR A 2 -1.99 -1.66 -11.76
CA THR A 2 -2.52 -1.90 -10.40
C THR A 2 -4.04 -2.17 -10.35
N LEU A 3 -4.85 -1.25 -10.89
CA LEU A 3 -6.32 -1.40 -10.87
C LEU A 3 -6.82 -2.63 -11.63
N ILE A 4 -6.18 -2.97 -12.76
CA ILE A 4 -6.52 -4.16 -13.55
C ILE A 4 -6.31 -5.42 -12.70
N ASN A 5 -5.19 -5.50 -11.98
CA ASN A 5 -4.89 -6.66 -11.16
C ASN A 5 -5.89 -6.79 -9.98
N PHE A 6 -6.30 -5.68 -9.38
CA PHE A 6 -7.34 -5.69 -8.33
C PHE A 6 -8.69 -6.12 -8.87
N CYS A 7 -9.13 -5.57 -10.00
CA CYS A 7 -10.39 -5.92 -10.64
C CYS A 7 -10.40 -7.38 -11.10
N ALA A 8 -9.28 -7.92 -11.58
CA ALA A 8 -9.16 -9.32 -11.96
C ALA A 8 -9.34 -10.25 -10.75
N GLN A 9 -8.66 -9.96 -9.63
CA GLN A 9 -8.86 -10.70 -8.38
C GLN A 9 -10.32 -10.59 -7.89
N ALA A 10 -10.90 -9.39 -7.92
CA ALA A 10 -12.28 -9.15 -7.49
C ALA A 10 -13.29 -9.96 -8.31
N THR A 11 -13.09 -9.96 -9.63
CA THR A 11 -13.95 -10.68 -10.57
C THR A 11 -13.87 -12.18 -10.32
N ALA A 12 -12.65 -12.72 -10.13
CA ALA A 12 -12.48 -14.13 -9.77
C ALA A 12 -13.12 -14.46 -8.40
N GLY A 13 -12.98 -13.57 -7.40
CA GLY A 13 -13.62 -13.73 -6.09
C GLY A 13 -15.14 -13.75 -6.16
N ASN A 14 -15.75 -12.81 -6.90
CA ASN A 14 -17.20 -12.77 -7.09
C ASN A 14 -17.72 -14.04 -7.79
N GLN A 15 -16.98 -14.60 -8.75
CA GLN A 15 -17.34 -15.87 -9.40
C GLN A 15 -17.24 -17.04 -8.43
N PHE A 16 -16.19 -17.09 -7.61
CA PHE A 16 -16.02 -18.11 -6.59
C PHE A 16 -17.15 -18.07 -5.54
N GLU A 17 -17.51 -16.88 -5.06
CA GLU A 17 -18.66 -16.69 -4.14
C GLU A 17 -19.98 -17.13 -4.78
N SER A 18 -20.19 -16.85 -6.07
CA SER A 18 -21.44 -17.17 -6.77
C SER A 18 -21.55 -18.66 -7.13
N LYS A 19 -20.42 -19.35 -7.30
CA LYS A 19 -20.34 -20.74 -7.78
C LYS A 19 -19.24 -21.51 -7.01
N PRO A 20 -19.43 -21.74 -5.70
CA PRO A 20 -18.38 -22.31 -4.84
C PRO A 20 -17.97 -23.73 -5.24
N ASP A 21 -18.88 -24.50 -5.85
CA ASP A 21 -18.60 -25.87 -6.31
C ASP A 21 -17.65 -25.92 -7.52
N GLN A 22 -17.46 -24.78 -8.22
CA GLN A 22 -16.55 -24.66 -9.35
C GLN A 22 -15.16 -24.23 -8.88
N HIS A 23 -14.35 -25.23 -8.54
CA HIS A 23 -12.99 -25.08 -8.02
C HIS A 23 -12.07 -24.23 -8.92
N GLU A 24 -12.34 -24.13 -10.23
CA GLU A 24 -11.61 -23.25 -11.16
C GLU A 24 -11.64 -21.77 -10.76
N PHE A 25 -12.76 -21.28 -10.19
CA PHE A 25 -12.84 -19.89 -9.73
C PHE A 25 -12.02 -19.66 -8.46
N MET A 26 -11.98 -20.65 -7.57
CA MET A 26 -11.09 -20.63 -6.41
C MET A 26 -9.62 -20.55 -6.86
N HIS A 27 -9.22 -21.40 -7.81
CA HIS A 27 -7.87 -21.36 -8.38
C HIS A 27 -7.55 -20.02 -9.04
N SER A 28 -8.49 -19.46 -9.80
CA SER A 28 -8.34 -18.14 -10.42
C SER A 28 -8.17 -17.02 -9.38
N TYR A 29 -8.95 -17.05 -8.30
CA TYR A 29 -8.82 -16.10 -7.20
C TYR A 29 -7.43 -16.15 -6.57
N PHE A 30 -6.96 -17.34 -6.18
CA PHE A 30 -5.63 -17.51 -5.59
C PHE A 30 -4.50 -17.18 -6.57
N PHE A 31 -4.68 -17.43 -7.86
CA PHE A 31 -3.74 -17.00 -8.90
C PHE A 31 -3.58 -15.48 -8.91
N PHE A 32 -4.68 -14.71 -8.95
CA PHE A 32 -4.61 -13.25 -8.94
C PHE A 32 -4.14 -12.67 -7.60
N LEU A 33 -4.48 -13.30 -6.48
CA LEU A 33 -3.91 -12.97 -5.18
C LEU A 33 -2.38 -13.11 -5.20
N ARG A 34 -1.86 -14.23 -5.71
CA ARG A 34 -0.42 -14.46 -5.88
C ARG A 34 0.22 -13.42 -6.79
N LEU A 35 -0.43 -13.11 -7.90
CA LEU A 35 0.04 -12.11 -8.85
C LEU A 35 0.15 -10.75 -8.18
N ASN A 36 -0.86 -10.34 -7.41
CA ASN A 36 -0.86 -9.08 -6.67
C ASN A 36 0.27 -9.02 -5.65
N VAL A 37 0.47 -10.08 -4.86
CA VAL A 37 1.58 -10.13 -3.91
C VAL A 37 2.92 -10.02 -4.63
N LYS A 38 3.16 -10.80 -5.68
CA LYS A 38 4.43 -10.73 -6.43
C LYS A 38 4.68 -9.37 -7.07
N PHE A 39 3.63 -8.75 -7.63
CA PHE A 39 3.74 -7.42 -8.23
C PHE A 39 4.06 -6.36 -7.19
N PHE A 40 3.43 -6.44 -6.01
CA PHE A 40 3.73 -5.55 -4.90
C PHE A 40 5.16 -5.75 -4.39
N THR A 41 5.59 -7.00 -4.19
CA THR A 41 6.98 -7.33 -3.80
C THR A 41 7.99 -6.71 -4.76
N ALA A 42 7.80 -6.91 -6.08
CA ALA A 42 8.72 -6.39 -7.08
C ALA A 42 8.83 -4.86 -7.04
N MET A 43 7.72 -4.14 -6.88
CA MET A 43 7.76 -2.68 -6.75
C MET A 43 8.48 -2.22 -5.47
N LEU A 44 8.26 -2.92 -4.35
CA LEU A 44 8.96 -2.64 -3.10
C LEU A 44 10.46 -2.89 -3.22
N GLU A 45 10.89 -3.97 -3.89
CA GLU A 45 12.32 -4.27 -4.11
C GLU A 45 13.02 -3.18 -4.93
N VAL A 46 12.42 -2.79 -6.06
CA VAL A 46 13.00 -1.74 -6.91
C VAL A 46 13.06 -0.42 -6.13
N TYR A 47 11.99 -0.09 -5.40
CA TYR A 47 11.97 1.12 -4.57
C TYR A 47 13.00 1.08 -3.43
N TYR A 48 13.16 -0.05 -2.75
CA TYR A 48 14.14 -0.23 -1.69
C TYR A 48 15.56 0.02 -2.20
N VAL A 49 15.93 -0.63 -3.31
CA VAL A 49 17.29 -0.52 -3.87
C VAL A 49 17.60 0.92 -4.27
N ASP A 50 16.64 1.59 -4.91
CA ASP A 50 16.77 2.98 -5.33
C ASP A 50 16.88 3.94 -4.12
N LEU A 51 16.02 3.78 -3.13
CA LEU A 51 16.04 4.60 -1.92
C LEU A 51 17.33 4.39 -1.11
N GLU A 52 17.75 3.14 -0.90
CA GLU A 52 18.97 2.81 -0.17
C GLU A 52 20.20 3.45 -0.84
N LYS A 53 20.30 3.32 -2.17
CA LYS A 53 21.37 3.95 -2.95
C LYS A 53 21.34 5.47 -2.82
N HIS A 54 20.18 6.09 -3.01
CA HIS A 54 20.02 7.54 -2.92
C HIS A 54 20.43 8.08 -1.55
N LEU A 55 20.04 7.40 -0.47
CA LEU A 55 20.38 7.79 0.89
C LEU A 55 21.89 7.65 1.19
N GLN A 56 22.56 6.64 0.61
CA GLN A 56 24.02 6.50 0.73
C GLN A 56 24.77 7.61 0.00
N GLU A 57 24.31 7.99 -1.20
CA GLU A 57 24.91 9.05 -2.01
C GLU A 57 24.62 10.45 -1.42
N HIS A 58 23.49 10.61 -0.74
CA HIS A 58 22.97 11.88 -0.24
C HIS A 58 22.77 11.90 1.28
N ALA A 59 23.70 11.33 2.04
CA ALA A 59 23.63 11.18 3.51
C ALA A 59 23.47 12.49 4.32
N LYS A 60 23.62 13.66 3.68
CA LYS A 60 23.47 15.00 4.29
C LYS A 60 22.19 15.74 3.90
N THR A 61 21.24 15.08 3.24
CA THR A 61 19.96 15.71 2.87
C THR A 61 19.20 16.16 4.12
N SER A 62 18.96 17.47 4.22
CA SER A 62 18.25 18.06 5.36
C SER A 62 16.75 18.07 5.18
N SER A 63 16.25 18.14 3.94
CA SER A 63 14.82 18.13 3.64
C SER A 63 14.30 16.73 3.34
N LEU A 64 13.07 16.43 3.76
CA LEU A 64 12.37 15.20 3.36
C LEU A 64 12.13 15.15 1.84
N VAL A 65 11.95 16.30 1.21
CA VAL A 65 11.73 16.39 -0.25
C VAL A 65 12.96 15.90 -1.01
N ASP A 66 14.17 16.17 -0.50
CA ASP A 66 15.41 15.76 -1.15
C ASP A 66 15.61 14.24 -1.09
N LYS A 67 14.87 13.54 -0.22
CA LYS A 67 14.87 12.07 -0.09
C LYS A 67 13.89 11.41 -1.07
N LEU A 68 13.05 12.19 -1.76
CA LEU A 68 12.15 11.69 -2.80
C LEU A 68 12.92 11.51 -4.11
N THR A 69 13.21 10.27 -4.45
CA THR A 69 13.85 9.91 -5.72
C THR A 69 12.89 10.05 -6.90
N ASP A 70 13.45 10.12 -8.12
CA ASP A 70 12.63 10.11 -9.33
C ASP A 70 11.81 8.82 -9.44
N LEU A 71 12.38 7.67 -9.09
CA LEU A 71 11.64 6.42 -9.08
C LEU A 71 10.48 6.47 -8.07
N ALA A 72 10.71 6.99 -6.86
CA ALA A 72 9.67 7.13 -5.82
C ALA A 72 8.44 7.86 -6.36
N ARG A 73 8.65 8.93 -7.13
CA ARG A 73 7.59 9.73 -7.77
C ARG A 73 6.72 8.93 -8.72
N HIS A 74 7.24 7.87 -9.31
CA HIS A 74 6.50 7.00 -10.23
C HIS A 74 5.82 5.82 -9.52
N VAL A 75 6.48 5.25 -8.50
CA VAL A 75 6.01 4.01 -7.87
C VAL A 75 5.13 4.23 -6.63
N LEU A 76 5.30 5.34 -5.90
CA LEU A 76 4.54 5.59 -4.66
C LEU A 76 3.02 5.61 -4.85
N PRO A 77 2.43 6.19 -5.91
CA PRO A 77 0.99 6.09 -6.13
C PRO A 77 0.51 4.63 -6.19
N ALA A 78 1.23 3.77 -6.91
CA ALA A 78 0.90 2.35 -7.00
C ALA A 78 1.14 1.60 -5.69
N LEU A 79 2.25 1.87 -5.00
CA LEU A 79 2.56 1.27 -3.69
C LEU A 79 1.49 1.61 -2.65
N ARG A 80 0.96 2.85 -2.65
CA ARG A 80 -0.10 3.30 -1.75
C ARG A 80 -1.42 2.54 -1.98
N LEU A 81 -1.81 2.39 -3.25
CA LEU A 81 -2.99 1.58 -3.60
C LEU A 81 -2.81 0.10 -3.22
N TYR A 82 -1.62 -0.48 -3.44
CA TYR A 82 -1.33 -1.85 -3.02
C TYR A 82 -1.30 -2.02 -1.50
N SER A 83 -0.85 -1.02 -0.77
CA SER A 83 -0.91 -1.01 0.69
C SER A 83 -2.36 -0.95 1.19
N THR A 84 -3.21 -0.13 0.56
CA THR A 84 -4.66 -0.10 0.83
C THR A 84 -5.33 -1.44 0.52
N TRP A 85 -4.97 -2.07 -0.60
CA TRP A 85 -5.41 -3.42 -0.94
C TRP A 85 -4.97 -4.45 0.11
N LEU A 86 -3.73 -4.33 0.59
CA LEU A 86 -3.17 -5.22 1.60
C LEU A 86 -3.96 -5.13 2.90
N LEU A 87 -4.37 -3.94 3.35
CA LEU A 87 -5.22 -3.80 4.55
C LEU A 87 -6.47 -4.70 4.51
N SER A 88 -7.05 -4.88 3.33
CA SER A 88 -8.24 -5.72 3.11
C SER A 88 -7.92 -7.21 2.95
N ASN A 89 -6.71 -7.57 2.52
CA ASN A 89 -6.29 -8.94 2.19
C ASN A 89 -5.25 -9.52 3.16
N ALA A 90 -4.81 -8.74 4.16
CA ALA A 90 -3.68 -9.09 5.01
C ALA A 90 -3.89 -10.41 5.76
N HIS A 91 -5.12 -10.68 6.21
CA HIS A 91 -5.46 -11.94 6.87
C HIS A 91 -5.24 -13.17 5.98
N ILE A 92 -5.56 -13.08 4.68
CA ILE A 92 -5.36 -14.18 3.72
C ILE A 92 -3.86 -14.34 3.41
N VAL A 93 -3.18 -13.22 3.18
CA VAL A 93 -1.75 -13.15 2.92
C VAL A 93 -0.94 -13.69 4.12
N ALA A 94 -1.39 -13.42 5.35
CA ALA A 94 -0.76 -13.89 6.59
C ALA A 94 -1.12 -15.32 6.96
N ALA A 95 -2.30 -15.82 6.57
CA ALA A 95 -2.74 -17.17 6.91
C ALA A 95 -1.95 -18.28 6.17
N ARG A 96 -1.07 -17.93 5.22
CA ARG A 96 -0.20 -18.87 4.47
C ARG A 96 -1.01 -20.00 3.81
N VAL A 97 -2.25 -19.70 3.39
CA VAL A 97 -3.14 -20.67 2.75
C VAL A 97 -2.65 -20.93 1.33
N GLY A 98 -2.20 -22.15 1.04
CA GLY A 98 -1.76 -22.53 -0.31
C GLY A 98 -0.63 -23.55 -0.31
N ASP A 99 -0.05 -23.77 -1.50
CA ASP A 99 1.11 -24.63 -1.71
C ASP A 99 2.42 -23.97 -1.24
N GLU A 100 3.47 -24.77 -1.07
CA GLU A 100 4.78 -24.30 -0.60
C GLU A 100 5.33 -23.12 -1.44
N PRO A 101 5.26 -23.13 -2.78
CA PRO A 101 5.71 -22.01 -3.61
C PRO A 101 4.90 -20.72 -3.42
N PHE A 102 3.67 -20.81 -2.91
CA PHE A 102 2.86 -19.64 -2.54
C PHE A 102 3.27 -19.13 -1.17
N GLN A 103 3.44 -20.02 -0.18
CA GLN A 103 3.91 -19.65 1.16
C GLN A 103 5.27 -18.95 1.11
N THR A 104 6.23 -19.49 0.34
CA THR A 104 7.56 -18.89 0.15
C THR A 104 7.47 -17.51 -0.49
N ALA A 105 6.52 -17.27 -1.40
CA ALA A 105 6.29 -15.94 -1.98
C ALA A 105 5.70 -14.94 -0.95
N MET A 106 4.85 -15.40 -0.03
CA MET A 106 4.31 -14.57 1.06
C MET A 106 5.38 -14.22 2.08
N ASP A 107 6.23 -15.17 2.46
CA ASP A 107 7.33 -14.94 3.39
C ASP A 107 8.32 -13.92 2.82
N HIS A 108 8.68 -14.08 1.54
CA HIS A 108 9.50 -13.11 0.81
C HIS A 108 8.83 -11.73 0.74
N PHE A 109 7.53 -11.68 0.46
CA PHE A 109 6.77 -10.43 0.46
C PHE A 109 6.86 -9.71 1.80
N TRP A 110 6.57 -10.38 2.91
CA TRP A 110 6.60 -9.75 4.24
C TRP A 110 8.00 -9.28 4.64
N HIS A 111 9.04 -10.05 4.29
CA HIS A 111 10.42 -9.63 4.49
C HIS A 111 10.75 -8.36 3.70
N THR A 112 10.41 -8.31 2.42
CA THR A 112 10.64 -7.12 1.58
C THR A 112 9.82 -5.92 2.06
N TYR A 113 8.54 -6.13 2.41
CA TYR A 113 7.64 -5.08 2.89
C TYR A 113 8.18 -4.43 4.16
N THR A 114 8.52 -5.23 5.18
CA THR A 114 9.10 -4.73 6.43
C THR A 114 10.40 -3.99 6.20
N LYS A 115 11.35 -4.63 5.50
CA LYS A 115 12.65 -4.04 5.20
C LYS A 115 12.54 -2.69 4.50
N THR A 116 11.63 -2.56 3.53
CA THR A 116 11.38 -1.31 2.81
C THR A 116 10.77 -0.24 3.72
N LEU A 117 9.80 -0.60 4.54
CA LEU A 117 9.16 0.35 5.44
C LEU A 117 10.05 0.76 6.61
N SER A 118 10.94 -0.10 7.08
CA SER A 118 11.95 0.23 8.08
C SER A 118 12.88 1.33 7.60
N ILE A 119 13.42 1.21 6.37
CA ILE A 119 14.29 2.25 5.82
C ILE A 119 13.51 3.54 5.56
N MET A 120 12.24 3.45 5.12
CA MET A 120 11.39 4.63 5.00
C MET A 120 11.16 5.30 6.35
N ALA A 121 10.72 4.57 7.37
CA ALA A 121 10.42 5.12 8.69
C ALA A 121 11.64 5.76 9.35
N PHE A 122 12.83 5.18 9.15
CA PHE A 122 14.08 5.75 9.66
C PHE A 122 14.44 7.09 8.98
N ASN A 123 14.13 7.23 7.69
CA ASN A 123 14.56 8.39 6.90
C ASN A 123 13.47 9.46 6.72
N PHE A 124 12.20 9.11 6.86
CA PHE A 124 11.06 10.02 6.78
C PHE A 124 10.40 10.12 8.15
N SER A 125 10.71 11.20 8.87
CA SER A 125 10.11 11.48 10.19
C SER A 125 8.60 11.60 10.06
N PHE A 126 7.86 10.68 10.66
CA PHE A 126 6.40 10.68 10.61
C PHE A 126 5.77 11.97 11.16
N ARG A 127 6.48 12.68 12.06
CA ARG A 127 6.04 13.96 12.64
C ARG A 127 6.10 15.13 11.65
N GLU A 128 6.99 15.04 10.66
CA GLU A 128 7.18 16.07 9.63
C GLU A 128 6.33 15.80 8.38
N LEU A 129 5.66 14.64 8.31
CA LEU A 129 4.80 14.26 7.21
C LEU A 129 3.36 14.72 7.47
N GLU A 130 2.82 15.55 6.58
CA GLU A 130 1.44 16.03 6.64
C GLU A 130 0.47 15.08 5.92
N GLU A 131 -0.79 15.05 6.39
CA GLU A 131 -1.86 14.33 5.70
C GLU A 131 -2.40 15.19 4.54
N VAL A 132 -2.73 14.53 3.43
CA VAL A 132 -3.40 15.20 2.31
C VAL A 132 -4.91 15.25 2.57
N PRO A 133 -5.53 16.45 2.58
CA PRO A 133 -6.93 16.61 3.00
C PRO A 133 -7.96 16.25 1.90
N TYR A 134 -7.52 15.69 0.78
CA TYR A 134 -8.35 15.35 -0.36
C TYR A 134 -7.85 14.04 -1.01
N GLN A 135 -8.68 13.44 -1.86
CA GLN A 135 -8.34 12.28 -2.67
C GLN A 135 -7.34 12.66 -3.75
N LEU A 136 -6.17 12.00 -3.76
CA LEU A 136 -5.17 12.18 -4.80
C LEU A 136 -5.64 11.56 -6.13
N GLU A 137 -4.89 11.78 -7.20
CA GLU A 137 -5.21 11.29 -8.54
C GLU A 137 -5.51 9.78 -8.55
N GLU A 138 -4.66 8.97 -7.93
CA GLU A 138 -4.84 7.53 -7.87
C GLU A 138 -6.04 7.09 -7.00
N ASP A 139 -6.47 7.91 -6.06
CA ASP A 139 -7.67 7.64 -5.25
C ASP A 139 -8.93 7.88 -6.07
N VAL A 140 -8.95 8.98 -6.82
CA VAL A 140 -10.07 9.31 -7.71
C VAL A 140 -10.27 8.20 -8.75
N ASP A 141 -9.18 7.69 -9.31
CA ASP A 141 -9.22 6.57 -10.26
C ASP A 141 -9.65 5.25 -9.62
N ALA A 142 -9.34 5.06 -8.34
CA ALA A 142 -9.66 3.86 -7.57
C ALA A 142 -11.02 3.92 -6.86
N PHE A 143 -11.67 5.08 -6.84
CA PHE A 143 -12.85 5.33 -6.04
C PHE A 143 -14.00 4.37 -6.39
N GLY A 144 -14.58 3.76 -5.36
CA GLY A 144 -15.69 2.80 -5.51
C GLY A 144 -15.26 1.39 -5.91
N LEU A 145 -13.97 1.11 -6.12
CA LEU A 145 -13.51 -0.26 -6.35
C LEU A 145 -13.65 -1.11 -5.09
N LYS A 146 -14.54 -2.10 -5.14
CA LYS A 146 -14.80 -3.06 -4.04
C LYS A 146 -13.52 -3.66 -3.42
N PRO A 147 -12.47 -4.05 -4.18
CA PRO A 147 -11.22 -4.59 -3.59
C PRO A 147 -10.46 -3.64 -2.67
N LEU A 148 -10.71 -2.34 -2.81
CA LEU A 148 -10.07 -1.27 -2.05
C LEU A 148 -11.04 -0.63 -1.06
N ASN A 149 -12.25 -1.18 -0.92
CA ASN A 149 -13.29 -0.65 -0.05
C ASN A 149 -13.53 -1.61 1.12
N SER A 150 -12.76 -1.39 2.18
CA SER A 150 -12.93 -2.01 3.50
C SER A 150 -12.97 -0.93 4.59
N ASP A 151 -13.42 -1.31 5.79
CA ASP A 151 -13.40 -0.41 6.95
C ASP A 151 -12.01 0.18 7.23
N ARG A 152 -10.95 -0.57 6.91
CA ARG A 152 -9.55 -0.15 7.11
C ARG A 152 -9.07 0.86 6.07
N SER A 153 -9.60 0.77 4.85
CA SER A 153 -9.31 1.72 3.77
C SER A 153 -10.11 3.02 3.86
N ARG A 154 -11.09 3.09 4.77
CA ARG A 154 -12.04 4.20 4.87
C ARG A 154 -11.34 5.57 5.00
N LYS A 155 -10.18 5.62 5.65
CA LYS A 155 -9.34 6.82 5.79
C LYS A 155 -8.91 7.47 4.46
N VAL A 156 -8.88 6.69 3.37
CA VAL A 156 -8.52 7.16 2.03
C VAL A 156 -9.73 7.86 1.39
N TRP A 157 -10.93 7.36 1.65
CA TRP A 157 -12.16 7.76 0.95
C TRP A 157 -12.98 8.79 1.71
N MET A 158 -12.92 8.76 3.04
CA MET A 158 -13.80 9.52 3.93
C MET A 158 -13.00 10.45 4.82
N ASP A 159 -13.57 11.61 5.08
CA ASP A 159 -13.09 12.55 6.08
C ASP A 159 -13.61 12.12 7.45
N ASP A 160 -12.71 11.82 8.38
CA ASP A 160 -13.06 11.29 9.70
C ASP A 160 -13.85 12.30 10.56
N SER A 161 -13.70 13.60 10.30
CA SER A 161 -14.35 14.65 11.09
C SER A 161 -15.81 14.87 10.66
N THR A 162 -16.09 14.74 9.36
CA THR A 162 -17.41 15.00 8.77
C THR A 162 -18.18 13.72 8.45
N GLY A 163 -17.48 12.59 8.33
CA GLY A 163 -18.03 11.34 7.82
C GLY A 163 -18.48 11.41 6.36
N GLN A 164 -18.05 12.43 5.62
CA GLN A 164 -18.34 12.60 4.20
C GLN A 164 -17.18 12.09 3.34
N THR A 165 -17.45 11.86 2.06
CA THR A 165 -16.39 11.53 1.10
C THR A 165 -15.40 12.69 1.00
N LYS A 166 -14.09 12.41 1.10
CA LYS A 166 -13.03 13.41 0.89
C LYS A 166 -13.22 14.04 -0.49
N ALA A 167 -13.03 15.35 -0.60
CA ALA A 167 -13.06 16.03 -1.90
C ALA A 167 -11.98 15.47 -2.83
N LYS A 168 -12.16 15.60 -4.14
CA LYS A 168 -11.16 15.21 -5.14
C LYS A 168 -10.13 16.31 -5.31
N TYR A 169 -8.90 15.94 -5.70
CA TYR A 169 -7.83 16.91 -5.96
C TYR A 169 -8.21 17.98 -7.01
N ASN A 170 -9.21 17.72 -7.86
CA ASN A 170 -9.67 18.60 -8.93
C ASN A 170 -11.09 19.14 -8.73
N ASP A 171 -11.68 18.99 -7.53
CA ASP A 171 -12.97 19.61 -7.22
C ASP A 171 -12.82 21.13 -7.06
N GLU A 172 -13.89 21.87 -7.37
CA GLU A 172 -13.92 23.33 -7.21
C GLU A 172 -13.74 23.73 -5.74
N GLY A 173 -12.88 24.71 -5.48
CA GLY A 173 -12.60 25.21 -4.12
C GLY A 173 -11.49 24.44 -3.38
N ILE A 174 -10.91 23.41 -3.98
CA ILE A 174 -9.75 22.70 -3.42
C ILE A 174 -8.46 23.44 -3.76
N ASN A 175 -7.72 23.84 -2.72
CA ASN A 175 -6.37 24.35 -2.86
C ASN A 175 -5.39 23.17 -2.91
N ARG A 176 -5.10 22.70 -4.13
CA ARG A 176 -4.20 21.57 -4.34
C ARG A 176 -2.80 21.89 -3.83
N LEU A 177 -2.26 20.99 -3.00
CA LEU A 177 -0.89 21.02 -2.50
C LEU A 177 0.12 20.90 -3.65
N ASP A 178 1.35 21.33 -3.40
CA ASP A 178 2.41 21.12 -4.39
C ASP A 178 2.72 19.62 -4.55
N THR A 179 3.28 19.26 -5.70
CA THR A 179 3.56 17.86 -6.01
C THR A 179 4.45 17.18 -4.96
N ASN A 180 5.43 17.88 -4.37
CA ASN A 180 6.29 17.28 -3.34
C ASN A 180 5.52 17.03 -2.05
N GLN A 181 4.64 17.96 -1.65
CA GLN A 181 3.76 17.76 -0.50
C GLN A 181 2.85 16.54 -0.70
N GLU A 182 2.21 16.40 -1.86
CA GLU A 182 1.40 15.21 -2.15
C GLU A 182 2.25 13.93 -2.13
N MET A 183 3.50 13.97 -2.61
CA MET A 183 4.41 12.82 -2.56
C MET A 183 4.80 12.44 -1.12
N LEU A 184 5.06 13.42 -0.25
CA LEU A 184 5.29 13.17 1.17
C LEU A 184 4.04 12.63 1.86
N GLY A 185 2.86 13.11 1.48
CA GLY A 185 1.58 12.53 1.90
C GLY A 185 1.46 11.04 1.55
N ARG A 186 1.89 10.63 0.36
CA ARG A 186 1.93 9.21 -0.04
C ARG A 186 2.87 8.38 0.83
N VAL A 187 4.04 8.93 1.18
CA VAL A 187 4.97 8.29 2.13
C VAL A 187 4.31 8.12 3.49
N ARG A 188 3.64 9.16 3.99
CA ARG A 188 2.90 9.13 5.27
C ARG A 188 1.89 8.01 5.30
N GLU A 189 1.05 7.91 4.28
CA GLU A 189 -0.01 6.92 4.22
C GLU A 189 0.52 5.50 4.16
N LEU A 190 1.60 5.28 3.40
CA LEU A 190 2.24 3.97 3.31
C LEU A 190 2.80 3.52 4.68
N LEU A 191 3.43 4.44 5.42
CA LEU A 191 3.90 4.18 6.79
C LEU A 191 2.75 3.99 7.78
N PHE A 192 1.65 4.73 7.61
CA PHE A 192 0.47 4.60 8.46
C PHE A 192 -0.24 3.25 8.27
N ASP A 193 -0.35 2.77 7.02
CA ASP A 193 -0.90 1.45 6.74
C ASP A 193 -0.06 0.33 7.38
N ALA A 194 1.27 0.46 7.31
CA ALA A 194 2.19 -0.46 7.97
C ALA A 194 1.95 -0.51 9.49
N LEU A 195 1.73 0.65 10.10
CA LEU A 195 1.39 0.74 11.52
C LEU A 195 0.06 0.06 11.84
N LEU A 196 -0.98 0.26 11.02
CA LEU A 196 -2.27 -0.43 11.19
C LEU A 196 -2.09 -1.96 11.15
N LEU A 197 -1.32 -2.47 10.19
CA LEU A 197 -1.03 -3.90 10.07
C LEU A 197 -0.24 -4.45 11.27
N ALA A 198 0.69 -3.66 11.82
CA ALA A 198 1.46 -4.00 13.00
C ALA A 198 0.58 -4.14 14.25
N VAL A 199 -0.28 -3.14 14.49
CA VAL A 199 -1.19 -3.08 15.65
C VAL A 199 -2.20 -4.23 15.60
N ASP A 200 -2.69 -4.55 14.41
CA ASP A 200 -3.65 -5.65 14.21
C ASP A 200 -3.04 -7.05 14.38
N LYS A 201 -1.73 -7.15 14.68
CA LYS A 201 -1.01 -8.42 14.87
C LYS A 201 -1.18 -9.38 13.68
N VAL A 202 -1.44 -8.85 12.48
CA VAL A 202 -1.62 -9.68 11.29
C VAL A 202 -0.29 -10.33 10.88
N CYS A 203 0.83 -9.71 11.24
CA CYS A 203 2.18 -10.24 11.03
C CYS A 203 2.86 -10.64 12.35
N THR A 204 2.27 -11.56 13.11
CA THR A 204 2.74 -11.98 14.44
C THR A 204 4.09 -12.71 14.50
N HIS A 205 4.65 -13.15 13.37
CA HIS A 205 5.89 -13.95 13.39
C HIS A 205 7.10 -13.29 12.73
N ASN A 206 6.93 -12.28 11.86
CA ASN A 206 8.05 -11.72 11.07
C ASN A 206 8.09 -10.19 10.97
N CYS A 207 7.12 -9.46 11.55
CA CYS A 207 7.10 -7.99 11.51
C CYS A 207 7.31 -7.44 12.92
N ASP A 208 8.56 -7.36 13.36
CA ASP A 208 8.87 -6.44 14.45
C ASP A 208 8.90 -5.04 13.84
N ILE A 209 7.84 -4.23 14.03
CA ILE A 209 7.70 -2.85 13.52
C ILE A 209 7.79 -1.85 14.69
N SER A 210 8.40 -2.28 15.80
CA SER A 210 8.58 -1.47 17.02
C SER A 210 9.33 -0.15 16.77
N PHE A 211 10.01 0.00 15.63
CA PHE A 211 10.70 1.23 15.20
C PHE A 211 9.80 2.33 14.62
N VAL A 212 8.55 2.06 14.19
CA VAL A 212 7.65 3.12 13.68
C VAL A 212 7.06 3.99 14.81
N LEU A 213 7.14 3.52 16.06
CA LEU A 213 6.63 4.21 17.25
C LEU A 213 7.70 5.02 18.02
N GLY A 214 8.94 5.09 17.51
CA GLY A 214 10.08 5.79 18.12
C GLY A 214 10.18 7.25 17.72
#